data_AF-A0A0M3JJ83-F1
#
_entry.id   AF-A0A0M3JJ83-F1
#
_cell.length_a   1.000
_cell.length_b   1.000
_cell.length_c   1.000
_cell.angle_alpha   90.00
_cell.angle_beta   90.00
_cell.angle_gamma   90.00
#
_symmetry.space_group_name_H-M   'P 1'
#
loop_
_entity.id
_entity.type
_entity.pdbx_description
1 polymer ?
#
loop_
_entity_poly.entity_id
_entity_poly.type
_entity_poly.pdbx_seq_one_letter_code
_entity_poly.pdbx_strand_id
1 'polypeptide(L)'
;MHLSCGNLFHAAKCREEAAMLSKDMGDMDGAKKYMELAADGYAESGSSDTSAMALNKAASFLENTDPEKAIQVYNKALTMVQQTDRIRMAEEFLNRLTRLYLKLEKYSDAIRTLDDQVDKYMDLK
;
A
#
# COMPACT_ATOMS: atom_id res chain seq x y z
N MET A 1 -1.18 28.54 3.43
CA MET A 1 -0.82 27.10 3.48
C MET A 1 -1.22 26.30 2.24
N HIS A 2 -2.12 26.77 1.37
CA HIS A 2 -2.53 26.01 0.17
C HIS A 2 -1.47 25.84 -0.95
N LEU A 3 -0.50 26.76 -1.10
CA LEU A 3 0.50 26.67 -2.16
C LEU A 3 1.50 25.51 -1.99
N SER A 4 1.87 25.16 -0.76
CA SER A 4 2.84 24.07 -0.52
C SER A 4 2.27 22.69 -0.79
N CYS A 5 1.01 22.44 -0.39
CA CYS A 5 0.35 21.13 -0.59
C CYS A 5 0.15 20.80 -2.08
N GLY A 6 -0.19 21.80 -2.91
CA GLY A 6 -0.31 21.60 -4.35
C GLY A 6 1.01 21.18 -5.00
N ASN A 7 2.14 21.76 -4.58
CA ASN A 7 3.45 21.41 -5.12
C ASN A 7 3.88 19.98 -4.73
N LEU A 8 3.59 19.57 -3.48
CA LEU A 8 3.92 18.22 -2.98
C LEU A 8 3.13 17.13 -3.71
N PHE A 9 1.84 17.35 -3.97
CA PHE A 9 1.00 16.38 -4.70
C PHE A 9 1.51 16.16 -6.13
N HIS A 10 1.84 17.24 -6.86
CA HIS A 10 2.36 17.11 -8.22
C HIS A 10 3.75 16.47 -8.23
N ALA A 11 4.61 16.79 -7.25
CA ALA A 11 5.90 16.13 -7.10
C ALA A 11 5.75 14.62 -6.81
N ALA A 12 4.80 14.23 -5.95
CA ALA A 12 4.46 12.83 -5.69
C ALA A 12 4.00 12.11 -6.96
N LYS A 13 3.14 12.76 -7.76
CA LYS A 13 2.69 12.21 -9.04
C LYS A 13 3.84 11.99 -10.03
N CYS A 14 4.75 12.94 -10.17
CA CYS A 14 5.94 12.75 -11.01
C CYS A 14 6.82 11.58 -10.53
N ARG A 15 6.92 11.37 -9.21
CA ARG A 15 7.63 10.22 -8.64
C ARG A 15 6.92 8.91 -8.93
N GLU A 16 5.60 8.87 -8.87
CA GLU A 16 4.81 7.71 -9.26
C GLU A 16 5.02 7.35 -10.74
N GLU A 17 5.03 8.35 -11.62
CA GLU A 17 5.33 8.13 -13.05
C GLU A 17 6.77 7.61 -13.26
N ALA A 18 7.75 8.18 -12.55
CA ALA A 18 9.13 7.68 -12.58
C ALA A 18 9.25 6.24 -12.07
N ALA A 19 8.45 5.86 -11.06
CA ALA A 19 8.39 4.50 -10.55
C ALA A 19 7.88 3.51 -11.62
N MET A 20 6.82 3.88 -12.33
CA MET A 20 6.27 3.07 -13.41
C MET A 20 7.26 2.91 -14.57
N LEU A 21 7.94 3.98 -14.97
CA LEU A 21 9.00 3.92 -15.98
C LEU A 21 10.17 3.04 -15.55
N SER A 22 10.59 3.14 -14.28
CA SER A 22 11.67 2.28 -13.74
C SER A 22 11.28 0.81 -13.81
N LYS A 23 10.03 0.49 -13.47
CA LYS A 23 9.49 -0.87 -13.58
C LYS A 23 9.51 -1.37 -15.02
N ASP A 24 9.08 -0.55 -15.97
CA ASP A 24 9.05 -0.90 -17.40
C ASP A 24 10.47 -1.12 -17.96
N MET A 25 11.47 -0.45 -17.40
CA MET A 25 12.88 -0.67 -17.69
C MET A 25 13.49 -1.90 -16.97
N GLY A 26 12.72 -2.58 -16.13
CA GLY A 26 13.17 -3.73 -15.33
C GLY A 26 13.91 -3.35 -14.04
N ASP A 27 14.05 -2.06 -13.72
CA ASP A 27 14.63 -1.58 -12.47
C ASP A 27 13.58 -1.59 -11.35
N MET A 28 13.43 -2.77 -10.73
CA MET A 28 12.48 -3.00 -9.65
C MET A 28 12.84 -2.24 -8.37
N ASP A 29 14.14 -2.06 -8.09
CA ASP A 29 14.61 -1.32 -6.91
C ASP A 29 14.34 0.17 -7.05
N GLY A 30 14.60 0.74 -8.22
CA GLY A 30 14.23 2.11 -8.58
C GLY A 30 12.72 2.31 -8.52
N ALA A 31 11.94 1.42 -9.12
CA ALA A 31 10.48 1.46 -9.10
C ALA A 31 9.93 1.53 -7.69
N LYS A 32 10.43 0.65 -6.82
CA LYS A 32 10.04 0.62 -5.40
C LYS A 32 10.40 1.93 -4.69
N LYS A 33 11.63 2.40 -4.82
CA LYS A 33 12.10 3.64 -4.19
C LYS A 33 11.27 4.85 -4.59
N TYR A 34 11.02 5.02 -5.89
CA TYR A 34 10.23 6.15 -6.38
C TYR A 34 8.76 6.05 -5.94
N MET A 35 8.19 4.84 -5.85
CA MET A 35 6.83 4.66 -5.38
C MET A 35 6.67 4.96 -3.87
N GLU A 36 7.66 4.58 -3.04
CA GLU A 36 7.68 4.95 -1.61
C GLU A 36 7.75 6.48 -1.43
N LEU A 37 8.61 7.16 -2.20
CA LEU A 37 8.71 8.63 -2.17
C LEU A 37 7.46 9.33 -2.71
N ALA A 38 6.71 8.68 -3.60
CA ALA A 38 5.40 9.15 -4.06
C ALA A 38 4.37 9.03 -2.94
N ALA A 39 4.31 7.87 -2.26
CA ALA A 39 3.41 7.66 -1.14
C ALA A 39 3.63 8.68 -0.02
N ASP A 40 4.88 8.89 0.40
CA ASP A 40 5.19 9.87 1.45
C ASP A 40 4.78 11.30 1.02
N GLY A 41 5.01 11.67 -0.24
CA GLY A 41 4.57 12.97 -0.75
C GLY A 41 3.05 13.14 -0.81
N TYR A 42 2.30 12.08 -1.13
CA TYR A 42 0.83 12.09 -1.07
C TYR A 42 0.32 12.19 0.37
N ALA A 43 0.97 11.52 1.32
CA ALA A 43 0.63 11.62 2.74
C ALA A 43 0.87 13.06 3.25
N GLU A 44 2.02 13.66 2.93
CA GLU A 44 2.36 15.04 3.28
C GLU A 44 1.44 16.07 2.62
N SER A 45 0.88 15.78 1.44
CA SER A 45 -0.11 16.65 0.79
C SER A 45 -1.51 16.54 1.40
N GLY A 46 -1.73 15.64 2.37
CA GLY A 46 -3.02 15.36 2.98
C GLY A 46 -3.88 14.36 2.19
N SER A 47 -3.30 13.69 1.19
CA SER A 47 -3.98 12.72 0.32
C SER A 47 -3.67 11.29 0.77
N SER A 48 -4.09 10.94 1.99
CA SER A 48 -3.81 9.62 2.61
C SER A 48 -4.30 8.44 1.77
N ASP A 49 -5.43 8.58 1.08
CA ASP A 49 -5.95 7.53 0.20
C ASP A 49 -5.04 7.29 -1.00
N THR A 50 -4.56 8.36 -1.62
CA THR A 50 -3.63 8.27 -2.76
C THR A 50 -2.28 7.72 -2.31
N SER A 51 -1.83 8.08 -1.11
CA SER A 51 -0.67 7.46 -0.46
C SER A 51 -0.84 5.95 -0.30
N ALA A 52 -1.98 5.50 0.24
CA ALA A 52 -2.27 4.08 0.41
C ALA A 52 -2.31 3.32 -0.92
N MET A 53 -2.85 3.93 -1.99
CA MET A 53 -2.83 3.35 -3.33
C MET A 53 -1.40 3.25 -3.90
N ALA A 54 -0.55 4.26 -3.66
CA ALA A 54 0.85 4.20 -4.06
C ALA A 54 1.60 3.08 -3.31
N LEU A 55 1.36 2.91 -2.01
CA LEU A 55 1.90 1.79 -1.23
C LEU A 55 1.40 0.43 -1.73
N ASN A 56 0.13 0.30 -2.12
CA ASN A 56 -0.39 -0.92 -2.75
C ASN A 56 0.40 -1.29 -4.01
N LYS A 57 0.65 -0.31 -4.89
CA LYS A 57 1.47 -0.52 -6.09
C LYS A 57 2.89 -0.93 -5.72
N ALA A 58 3.53 -0.26 -4.75
CA ALA A 58 4.87 -0.61 -4.28
C ALA A 58 4.93 -2.05 -3.75
N ALA A 59 3.94 -2.46 -2.94
CA ALA A 59 3.85 -3.83 -2.42
C ALA A 59 3.67 -4.85 -3.54
N SER A 60 2.84 -4.55 -4.55
CA SER A 60 2.61 -5.44 -5.71
C SER A 60 3.90 -5.77 -6.48
N PHE A 61 4.87 -4.85 -6.50
CA PHE A 61 6.16 -5.07 -7.16
C PHE A 61 7.04 -6.07 -6.39
N LEU A 62 6.79 -6.21 -5.09
CA LEU A 62 7.56 -7.04 -4.18
C LEU A 62 6.95 -8.43 -3.97
N GLU A 63 5.67 -8.65 -4.32
CA GLU A 63 4.97 -9.94 -4.10
C GLU A 63 5.71 -11.17 -4.66
N ASN A 64 6.51 -10.98 -5.72
CA ASN A 64 7.27 -12.04 -6.36
C ASN A 64 8.75 -12.08 -5.96
N THR A 65 9.35 -10.93 -5.64
CA THR A 65 10.79 -10.82 -5.35
C THR A 65 11.10 -10.88 -3.86
N ASP A 66 10.27 -10.24 -3.04
CA ASP A 66 10.43 -10.10 -1.59
C ASP A 66 9.04 -10.04 -0.92
N PRO A 67 8.36 -11.19 -0.81
CA PRO A 67 7.00 -11.26 -0.27
C PRO A 67 6.92 -10.82 1.20
N GLU A 68 7.99 -10.95 1.99
CA GLU A 68 8.01 -10.47 3.38
C GLU A 68 7.98 -8.95 3.45
N LYS A 69 8.76 -8.28 2.58
CA LYS A 69 8.71 -6.82 2.49
C LYS A 69 7.41 -6.33 1.88
N ALA A 70 6.81 -7.08 0.94
CA ALA A 70 5.46 -6.80 0.44
C ALA A 70 4.43 -6.77 1.58
N ILE A 71 4.48 -7.74 2.50
CA ILE A 71 3.64 -7.79 3.70
C ILE A 71 3.83 -6.54 4.57
N GLN A 72 5.07 -6.12 4.81
CA GLN A 72 5.34 -4.90 5.60
C GLN A 72 4.71 -3.65 4.98
N VAL A 73 4.85 -3.49 3.66
CA VAL A 73 4.27 -2.35 2.93
C VAL A 73 2.74 -2.39 2.93
N TYR A 74 2.15 -3.58 2.74
CA TYR A 74 0.69 -3.76 2.83
C TYR A 74 0.13 -3.44 4.22
N ASN A 75 0.83 -3.85 5.29
CA ASN A 75 0.44 -3.49 6.65
C ASN A 75 0.50 -1.98 6.89
N LYS A 76 1.54 -1.28 6.38
CA LYS A 76 1.62 0.19 6.44
C LYS A 76 0.42 0.83 5.73
N ALA A 77 0.07 0.36 4.53
CA ALA A 77 -1.09 0.85 3.78
C ALA A 77 -2.41 0.59 4.52
N LEU A 78 -2.55 -0.59 5.13
CA LEU A 78 -3.72 -0.96 5.92
C LEU A 78 -3.89 -0.05 7.14
N THR A 79 -2.83 0.24 7.89
CA THR A 79 -2.90 1.17 9.03
C THR A 79 -3.35 2.57 8.60
N MET A 80 -2.91 3.06 7.45
CA MET A 80 -3.36 4.37 6.93
C MET A 80 -4.85 4.39 6.60
N VAL A 81 -5.37 3.30 6.04
CA VAL A 81 -6.77 3.19 5.61
C VAL A 81 -7.71 2.83 6.76
N GLN A 82 -7.23 2.13 7.79
CA GLN A 82 -8.00 1.87 9.01
C GLN A 82 -8.29 3.15 9.82
N GLN A 83 -7.46 4.18 9.67
CA GLN A 83 -7.68 5.50 10.27
C GLN A 83 -8.72 6.34 9.50
N THR A 84 -9.21 5.83 8.36
CA THR A 84 -10.18 6.51 7.50
C THR A 84 -11.41 5.62 7.28
N ASP A 85 -12.50 6.20 6.78
CA ASP A 85 -13.78 5.48 6.57
C ASP A 85 -13.76 4.65 5.26
N ARG A 86 -12.63 3.98 4.99
CA ARG A 86 -12.28 3.40 3.69
C ARG A 86 -12.21 1.87 3.73
N ILE A 87 -13.28 1.29 4.25
CA ILE A 87 -13.44 -0.16 4.48
C ILE A 87 -13.06 -1.00 3.25
N ARG A 88 -13.55 -0.64 2.06
CA ARG A 88 -13.24 -1.40 0.81
C ARG A 88 -11.75 -1.48 0.49
N MET A 89 -10.98 -0.42 0.78
CA MET A 89 -9.53 -0.44 0.56
C MET A 89 -8.83 -1.31 1.61
N ALA A 90 -9.31 -1.26 2.87
CA ALA A 90 -8.78 -2.11 3.92
C ALA A 90 -9.01 -3.60 3.59
N GLU A 91 -10.19 -3.94 3.08
CA GLU A 91 -10.53 -5.30 2.62
C GLU A 91 -9.61 -5.77 1.49
N GLU A 92 -9.34 -4.91 0.50
CA GLU A 92 -8.41 -5.24 -0.58
C GLU A 92 -7.01 -5.59 -0.04
N PHE A 93 -6.49 -4.79 0.90
CA PHE A 93 -5.18 -5.02 1.49
C PHE A 93 -5.14 -6.26 2.36
N LEU A 94 -6.18 -6.52 3.15
CA LEU A 94 -6.30 -7.73 3.95
C LEU A 94 -6.36 -8.98 3.04
N ASN A 95 -7.10 -8.93 1.93
CA ASN A 95 -7.12 -10.01 0.94
C ASN A 95 -5.74 -10.28 0.32
N ARG A 96 -4.97 -9.23 0.05
CA ARG A 96 -3.59 -9.33 -0.46
C ARG A 96 -2.66 -9.96 0.59
N LEU A 97 -2.74 -9.49 1.84
CA LEU A 97 -1.98 -10.03 2.97
C LEU A 97 -2.26 -11.51 3.20
N THR A 98 -3.54 -11.91 3.26
CA THR A 98 -3.94 -13.32 3.43
C THR A 98 -3.34 -14.20 2.33
N ARG A 99 -3.40 -13.78 1.07
CA ARG A 99 -2.78 -14.52 -0.05
C ARG A 99 -1.27 -14.67 0.10
N LEU A 100 -0.57 -13.61 0.55
CA LEU A 100 0.87 -13.66 0.77
C LEU A 100 1.24 -14.56 1.95
N TYR A 101 0.50 -14.50 3.06
CA TYR A 101 0.73 -15.38 4.21
C TYR A 101 0.51 -16.86 3.85
N LEU A 102 -0.52 -17.17 3.06
CA LEU A 102 -0.74 -18.53 2.56
C LEU A 102 0.41 -19.00 1.65
N LYS A 103 0.91 -18.13 0.77
CA LYS A 103 2.07 -18.43 -0.11
C LYS A 103 3.35 -18.69 0.68
N LEU A 104 3.50 -18.05 1.84
CA LEU A 104 4.64 -18.22 2.74
C LEU A 104 4.44 -19.32 3.80
N GLU A 105 3.34 -20.08 3.72
CA GLU A 105 2.97 -21.12 4.70
C GLU A 105 2.83 -20.58 6.14
N LYS A 106 2.62 -19.26 6.29
CA LYS A 106 2.38 -18.58 7.58
C LYS A 106 0.91 -18.64 7.94
N TYR A 107 0.40 -19.86 8.16
CA TYR A 107 -1.03 -20.10 8.36
C TYR A 107 -1.61 -19.40 9.58
N SER A 108 -0.84 -19.25 10.66
CA SER A 108 -1.27 -18.53 11.86
C SER A 108 -1.56 -17.05 11.58
N ASP A 109 -0.71 -16.41 10.77
CA ASP A 109 -0.88 -14.99 10.41
C ASP A 109 -2.02 -14.82 9.39
N ALA A 110 -2.18 -15.78 8.48
CA ALA A 110 -3.31 -15.82 7.55
C ALA A 110 -4.66 -15.92 8.30
N ILE A 111 -4.75 -16.79 9.32
CA ILE A 111 -5.95 -16.94 10.15
C ILE A 111 -6.27 -15.62 10.87
N ARG A 112 -5.27 -15.01 11.53
CA ARG A 112 -5.46 -13.70 12.21
C ARG A 112 -5.95 -12.62 11.25
N THR A 113 -5.37 -12.56 10.05
CA THR A 113 -5.75 -11.55 9.04
C THR A 113 -7.20 -11.76 8.56
N LEU A 114 -7.65 -13.01 8.47
CA LEU A 114 -9.03 -13.37 8.13
C LEU A 114 -9.99 -13.06 9.28
N ASP A 115 -9.63 -13.37 10.52
CA ASP A 115 -10.44 -13.03 11.70
C ASP A 115 -10.65 -11.51 11.78
N ASP A 116 -9.57 -10.72 11.61
CA ASP A 116 -9.63 -9.25 11.54
C ASP A 116 -10.54 -8.74 10.41
N GLN A 117 -10.63 -9.45 9.28
CA GLN A 117 -11.59 -9.12 8.21
C GLN A 117 -13.02 -9.40 8.66
N VAL A 118 -13.27 -10.59 9.20
CA VAL A 118 -14.61 -11.02 9.60
C VAL A 118 -15.18 -10.11 10.68
N ASP A 119 -14.39 -9.78 11.70
CA ASP A 119 -14.81 -8.90 12.79
C ASP A 119 -15.26 -7.53 12.25
N LYS A 120 -14.49 -6.93 11.34
CA LYS A 120 -14.87 -5.67 10.70
C LYS A 120 -16.15 -5.76 9.87
N TYR A 121 -16.38 -6.87 9.17
CA TYR A 121 -17.64 -7.06 8.43
C TYR A 121 -18.84 -7.27 9.36
N MET A 122 -18.63 -7.87 10.54
CA MET A 122 -19.68 -8.11 11.52
C MET A 122 -20.06 -6.84 12.27
N ASP A 123 -19.11 -5.95 12.56
CA ASP A 123 -19.36 -4.63 13.16
C ASP A 123 -20.12 -3.65 12.24
N LEU A 124 -20.23 -3.96 10.94
CA LEU A 124 -20.93 -3.15 9.94
C LEU A 124 -22.41 -3.54 9.76
N LYS A 125 -22.94 -4.46 10.58
CA LYS A 125 -24.37 -4.85 10.62
C LYS A 125 -25.08 -4.23 11.82
#